data_AF-A0A178BFG6-F1
#
_entry.id   AF-A0A178BFG6-F1
#
_cell.length_a   1.000
_cell.length_b   1.000
_cell.length_c   1.000
_cell.angle_alpha   90.00
_cell.angle_beta   90.00
_cell.angle_gamma   90.00
#
_symmetry.space_group_name_H-M   'P 1'
#
loop_
_entity.id
_entity.type
_entity.pdbx_description
1 polymer ?
#
loop_
_entity_poly.entity_id
_entity_poly.type
_entity_poly.pdbx_seq_one_letter_code
_entity_poly.pdbx_strand_id
1 'polypeptide(L)'
;MIGALLTALGILIPMIMPAKIVIGPASFTLASHVPVMAAMFFSPYLAALVAVGTTLGFFISVPVPLIWMRAATHIVVMTAGAWFLKKNPDLVDKKVKLQVFNLILGVFHAGLEALVVLAFYRIGFADLNPQALNSLLMLVFFGGIVHSFVDFNLAFGLCKVLNKIYTIDVFKNSKLKSLAE
;
A
#
# COMPACT_ATOMS: atom_id res chain seq x y z
N MET A 1 11.22 -16.00 4.33
CA MET A 1 12.02 -14.97 5.03
C MET A 1 11.57 -13.55 4.69
N ILE A 2 11.63 -13.10 3.43
CA ILE A 2 11.29 -11.70 3.06
C ILE A 2 9.85 -11.30 3.41
N GLY A 3 8.87 -12.19 3.22
CA GLY A 3 7.47 -11.92 3.61
C GLY A 3 7.30 -11.60 5.08
N ALA A 4 7.91 -12.39 5.97
CA ALA A 4 7.85 -12.15 7.41
C ALA A 4 8.48 -10.81 7.80
N LEU A 5 9.62 -10.45 7.18
CA LEU A 5 10.26 -9.15 7.39
C LEU A 5 9.37 -7.99 6.92
N LEU A 6 8.82 -8.07 5.71
CA LEU A 6 7.92 -7.04 5.18
C LEU A 6 6.64 -6.92 6.02
N THR A 7 6.08 -8.04 6.50
CA THR A 7 4.95 -8.02 7.43
C THR A 7 5.32 -7.32 8.73
N ALA A 8 6.45 -7.68 9.35
CA ALA A 8 6.91 -7.05 10.59
C ALA A 8 7.13 -5.54 10.40
N LEU A 9 7.76 -5.12 9.32
CA LEU A 9 7.96 -3.70 9.00
C LEU A 9 6.62 -2.98 8.73
N GLY A 10 5.67 -3.63 8.05
CA GLY A 10 4.35 -3.07 7.76
C GLY A 10 3.51 -2.81 9.02
N ILE A 11 3.76 -3.57 10.09
CA ILE A 11 3.16 -3.34 11.41
C ILE A 11 3.94 -2.27 12.18
N LEU A 12 5.27 -2.39 12.19
CA LEU A 12 6.14 -1.60 13.06
C LEU A 12 6.25 -0.14 12.61
N ILE A 13 6.37 0.14 11.30
CA ILE A 13 6.52 1.51 10.79
C ILE A 13 5.37 2.40 11.25
N PRO A 14 4.08 2.04 11.08
CA PRO A 14 2.98 2.89 11.54
C PRO A 14 2.92 3.09 13.05
N MET A 15 3.53 2.19 13.83
CA MET A 15 3.54 2.27 15.30
C MET A 15 4.65 3.16 15.86
N ILE A 16 5.83 3.22 15.22
CA ILE A 16 7.01 3.89 15.81
C ILE A 16 7.61 5.00 14.95
N MET A 17 7.20 5.15 13.69
CA MET A 17 7.82 6.09 12.76
C MET A 17 7.56 7.55 13.20
N PRO A 18 8.61 8.34 13.47
CA PRO A 18 8.45 9.73 13.93
C PRO A 18 8.03 10.68 12.80
N ALA A 19 8.27 10.31 11.54
CA ALA A 19 7.87 11.07 10.36
C ALA A 19 6.37 10.88 10.06
N LYS A 20 5.52 11.45 10.91
CA LYS A 20 4.06 11.44 10.81
C LYS A 20 3.54 12.87 10.68
N ILE A 21 2.78 13.12 9.63
CA ILE A 21 2.10 14.40 9.41
C ILE A 21 0.64 14.25 9.89
N VAL A 22 0.20 15.11 10.79
CA VAL A 22 -1.18 15.12 11.30
C VAL A 22 -1.89 16.37 10.76
N ILE A 23 -2.98 16.17 10.02
CA ILE A 23 -3.79 17.25 9.47
C ILE A 23 -5.24 16.95 9.85
N GLY A 24 -5.80 17.77 10.74
CA GLY A 24 -7.15 17.56 11.27
C GLY A 24 -7.30 16.14 11.87
N PRO A 25 -8.38 15.40 11.55
CA PRO A 25 -8.62 14.06 12.09
C PRO A 25 -7.76 12.96 11.42
N ALA A 26 -7.00 13.29 10.36
CA ALA A 26 -6.21 12.32 9.61
C ALA A 26 -4.73 12.41 9.98
N SER A 27 -4.04 11.27 9.84
CA SER A 27 -2.59 11.23 9.96
C SER A 27 -1.96 10.36 8.90
N PHE A 28 -0.83 10.82 8.37
CA PHE A 28 -0.06 10.18 7.30
C PHE A 28 1.33 9.85 7.84
N THR A 29 1.59 8.56 8.01
CA THR A 29 2.91 8.07 8.47
C THR A 29 3.74 7.72 7.25
N LEU A 30 4.85 8.41 7.05
CA LEU A 30 5.74 8.16 5.91
C LEU A 30 6.18 6.68 5.87
N ALA A 31 6.18 6.09 4.68
CA ALA A 31 6.56 4.70 4.44
C ALA A 31 5.63 3.63 5.02
N SER A 32 4.44 3.97 5.51
CA SER A 32 3.51 2.99 6.09
C SER A 32 3.10 1.90 5.10
N HIS A 33 2.98 2.22 3.82
CA HIS A 33 2.60 1.25 2.78
C HIS A 33 3.79 0.66 2.03
N VAL A 34 5.01 1.15 2.28
CA VAL A 34 6.22 0.68 1.59
C VAL A 34 6.38 -0.84 1.68
N PRO A 35 6.19 -1.51 2.84
CA PRO A 35 6.41 -2.95 2.92
C PRO A 35 5.42 -3.78 2.09
N VAL A 36 4.13 -3.43 2.10
CA VAL A 36 3.10 -4.14 1.31
C VAL A 36 3.22 -3.83 -0.18
N MET A 37 3.59 -2.59 -0.55
CA MET A 37 3.88 -2.23 -1.94
C MET A 37 5.14 -2.91 -2.46
N ALA A 38 6.18 -3.03 -1.63
CA ALA A 38 7.41 -3.74 -1.97
C ALA A 38 7.11 -5.22 -2.28
N ALA A 39 6.22 -5.85 -1.50
CA ALA A 39 5.80 -7.23 -1.71
C ALA A 39 5.19 -7.47 -3.10
N MET A 40 4.54 -6.46 -3.70
CA MET A 40 3.95 -6.58 -5.04
C MET A 40 4.98 -6.86 -6.14
N PHE A 41 6.19 -6.35 -6.01
CA PHE A 41 7.25 -6.56 -7.01
C PHE A 41 7.80 -7.99 -6.97
N PHE A 42 7.59 -8.72 -5.88
CA PHE A 42 7.97 -10.12 -5.77
C PHE A 42 6.89 -11.03 -6.37
N SER A 43 5.67 -11.03 -5.81
CA SER A 43 4.58 -11.84 -6.37
C SER A 43 3.21 -11.46 -5.80
N PRO A 44 2.11 -11.84 -6.49
CA PRO A 44 0.75 -11.66 -5.96
C PRO A 44 0.52 -12.40 -4.63
N TYR A 45 1.07 -13.61 -4.51
CA TYR A 45 0.96 -14.40 -3.28
C TYR A 45 1.66 -13.71 -2.09
N LEU A 46 2.86 -13.17 -2.31
CA LEU A 46 3.59 -12.45 -1.26
C LEU A 46 2.87 -11.16 -0.86
N ALA A 47 2.34 -10.40 -1.82
CA ALA A 47 1.56 -9.19 -1.54
C ALA A 47 0.33 -9.51 -0.68
N ALA A 48 -0.41 -10.57 -1.01
CA ALA A 48 -1.55 -11.03 -0.22
C ALA A 48 -1.13 -11.43 1.20
N LEU A 49 -0.06 -12.22 1.34
CA LEU A 49 0.44 -12.68 2.63
C LEU A 49 0.87 -11.51 3.52
N VAL A 50 1.58 -10.52 2.97
CA VAL A 50 2.00 -9.34 3.72
C VAL A 50 0.78 -8.50 4.13
N ALA A 51 -0.17 -8.26 3.23
CA ALA A 51 -1.38 -7.50 3.53
C ALA A 51 -2.26 -8.18 4.60
N VAL A 52 -2.42 -9.50 4.54
CA VAL A 52 -3.12 -10.28 5.58
C VAL A 52 -2.37 -10.18 6.90
N GLY A 53 -1.05 -10.36 6.87
CA GLY A 53 -0.20 -10.29 8.06
C GLY A 53 -0.26 -8.93 8.73
N THR A 54 -0.19 -7.83 7.98
CA THR A 54 -0.32 -6.47 8.54
C THR A 54 -1.72 -6.19 9.05
N THR A 55 -2.75 -6.68 8.37
CA THR A 55 -4.15 -6.58 8.83
C THR A 55 -4.34 -7.27 10.18
N LEU A 56 -3.88 -8.52 10.31
CA LEU A 56 -3.92 -9.26 11.57
C LEU A 56 -3.05 -8.61 12.64
N GLY A 57 -1.89 -8.08 12.26
CA GLY A 57 -1.02 -7.32 13.14
C GLY A 57 -1.74 -6.13 13.75
N PHE A 58 -2.39 -5.29 12.94
CA PHE A 58 -3.19 -4.17 13.44
C PHE A 58 -4.42 -4.61 14.22
N PHE A 59 -5.08 -5.70 13.84
CA PHE A 59 -6.19 -6.26 14.60
C PHE A 59 -5.77 -6.60 16.05
N ILE A 60 -4.56 -7.14 16.24
CA ILE A 60 -4.02 -7.50 17.55
C ILE A 60 -3.46 -6.27 18.29
N SER A 61 -2.73 -5.38 17.60
CA SER A 61 -1.98 -4.30 18.24
C SER A 61 -2.77 -3.00 18.41
N VAL A 62 -3.81 -2.77 17.59
CA VAL A 62 -4.60 -1.55 17.58
C VAL A 62 -6.09 -1.93 17.57
N PRO A 63 -6.78 -1.92 18.74
CA PRO A 63 -8.17 -2.36 18.86
C PRO A 63 -9.17 -1.30 18.34
N VAL A 64 -8.90 -0.74 17.16
CA VAL A 64 -9.75 0.24 16.47
C VAL A 64 -10.19 -0.38 15.14
N PRO A 65 -11.44 -0.87 15.03
CA PRO A 65 -11.98 -1.52 13.84
C PRO A 65 -11.73 -0.82 12.51
N LEU A 66 -11.88 0.50 12.51
CA LEU A 66 -11.65 1.32 11.34
C LEU A 66 -10.22 1.19 10.77
N ILE A 67 -9.21 0.99 11.63
CA ILE A 67 -7.80 0.95 11.21
C ILE A 67 -7.49 -0.38 10.52
N TRP A 68 -7.78 -1.51 11.16
CA TRP A 68 -7.47 -2.81 10.56
C TRP A 68 -8.39 -3.14 9.39
N MET A 69 -9.62 -2.61 9.32
CA MET A 69 -10.45 -2.72 8.10
C MET A 69 -9.90 -1.93 6.92
N ARG A 70 -9.28 -0.76 7.15
CA ARG A 70 -8.54 -0.06 6.09
C ARG A 70 -7.34 -0.87 5.61
N ALA A 71 -6.57 -1.44 6.54
CA ALA A 71 -5.47 -2.35 6.18
C ALA A 71 -5.96 -3.57 5.38
N ALA A 72 -7.14 -4.11 5.70
CA ALA A 72 -7.73 -5.23 4.96
C ALA A 72 -8.00 -4.89 3.48
N THR A 73 -8.27 -3.63 3.13
CA THR A 73 -8.44 -3.21 1.72
C THR A 73 -7.18 -3.43 0.90
N HIS A 74 -6.00 -3.40 1.52
CA HIS A 74 -4.71 -3.61 0.85
C HIS A 74 -4.58 -5.03 0.32
N ILE A 75 -5.28 -6.00 0.92
CA ILE A 75 -5.31 -7.39 0.44
C ILE A 75 -5.81 -7.43 -1.01
N VAL A 76 -6.86 -6.67 -1.33
CA VAL A 76 -7.41 -6.61 -2.68
C VAL A 76 -6.51 -5.78 -3.60
N VAL A 77 -6.21 -4.55 -3.20
CA VAL A 77 -5.53 -3.58 -4.08
C VAL A 77 -4.09 -4.01 -4.40
N MET A 78 -3.33 -4.43 -3.38
CA MET A 78 -1.92 -4.77 -3.56
C MET A 78 -1.77 -6.12 -4.27
N THR A 79 -2.66 -7.08 -4.02
CA THR A 79 -2.64 -8.35 -4.76
C THR A 79 -3.02 -8.15 -6.23
N ALA A 80 -4.02 -7.32 -6.52
CA ALA A 80 -4.40 -6.98 -7.89
C ALA A 80 -3.27 -6.22 -8.61
N GLY A 81 -2.66 -5.23 -7.94
CA GLY A 81 -1.51 -4.49 -8.45
C GLY A 81 -0.31 -5.41 -8.74
N ALA A 82 0.02 -6.32 -7.83
CA ALA A 82 1.06 -7.32 -8.00
C ALA A 82 0.78 -8.27 -9.18
N TRP A 83 -0.48 -8.69 -9.35
CA TRP A 83 -0.88 -9.54 -10.48
C TRP A 83 -0.73 -8.79 -11.81
N PHE A 84 -1.09 -7.51 -11.85
CA PHE A 84 -0.92 -6.68 -13.03
C PHE A 84 0.57 -6.48 -13.38
N LEU A 85 1.42 -6.21 -12.38
CA LEU A 85 2.88 -6.13 -12.55
C LEU A 85 3.49 -7.45 -13.03
N LYS A 86 3.02 -8.59 -12.50
CA LYS A 86 3.48 -9.92 -12.94
C LYS A 86 3.16 -10.18 -14.41
N LYS A 87 2.00 -9.72 -14.90
CA LYS A 87 1.59 -9.85 -16.31
C LYS A 87 2.29 -8.84 -17.23
N ASN A 88 2.63 -7.67 -16.71
CA ASN A 88 3.25 -6.58 -17.47
C ASN A 88 4.60 -6.18 -16.84
N PRO A 89 5.58 -7.11 -16.79
CA PRO A 89 6.82 -6.86 -16.06
C PRO A 89 7.64 -5.72 -16.68
N ASP A 90 7.50 -5.46 -17.99
CA ASP A 90 8.15 -4.36 -18.71
C ASP A 90 7.77 -2.95 -18.21
N LEU A 91 6.72 -2.83 -17.40
CA LEU A 91 6.36 -1.57 -16.76
C LEU A 91 7.47 -1.05 -15.86
N VAL A 92 8.25 -1.92 -15.21
CA VAL A 92 9.30 -1.50 -14.27
C VAL A 92 10.46 -0.76 -14.95
N ASP A 93 10.63 -0.96 -16.26
CA ASP A 93 11.64 -0.26 -17.05
C ASP A 93 11.08 1.02 -17.72
N LYS A 94 9.76 1.13 -17.85
CA LYS A 94 9.06 2.25 -18.52
C LYS A 94 8.61 3.29 -17.50
N LYS A 95 9.50 4.24 -17.17
CA LYS A 95 9.27 5.30 -16.15
C LYS A 95 7.86 5.92 -16.19
N VAL A 96 7.40 6.40 -17.35
CA VAL A 96 6.10 7.07 -17.48
C VAL A 96 4.95 6.10 -17.20
N LYS A 97 4.98 4.90 -17.81
CA LYS A 97 3.92 3.90 -17.61
C LYS A 97 3.87 3.39 -16.17
N LEU A 98 5.03 3.29 -15.51
CA LEU A 98 5.12 2.93 -14.10
C LEU A 98 4.45 3.98 -13.20
N GLN A 99 4.65 5.27 -13.48
CA GLN A 99 4.00 6.33 -12.69
C GLN A 99 2.50 6.41 -12.96
N VAL A 100 2.04 6.13 -14.18
CA VAL A 100 0.60 5.99 -14.47
C VAL A 100 0.01 4.83 -13.68
N PHE A 101 0.70 3.67 -13.66
CA PHE A 101 0.29 2.54 -12.83
C PHE A 101 0.24 2.91 -11.34
N ASN A 102 1.26 3.61 -10.82
CA ASN A 102 1.32 4.10 -9.45
C ASN A 102 0.11 4.99 -9.11
N LEU A 103 -0.21 5.95 -9.97
CA LEU A 103 -1.36 6.83 -9.78
C LEU A 103 -2.68 6.04 -9.74
N ILE A 104 -2.89 5.11 -10.68
CA ILE A 104 -4.09 4.26 -10.70
C ILE A 104 -4.18 3.43 -9.43
N LEU A 105 -3.08 2.80 -9.00
CA LEU A 105 -3.00 2.04 -7.76
C LEU A 105 -3.36 2.92 -6.55
N GLY A 106 -2.82 4.13 -6.48
CA GLY A 106 -3.08 5.10 -5.42
C GLY A 106 -4.55 5.51 -5.34
N VAL A 107 -5.22 5.70 -6.48
CA VAL A 107 -6.66 5.98 -6.54
C VAL A 107 -7.48 4.81 -6.00
N PHE A 108 -7.17 3.57 -6.39
CA PHE A 108 -7.88 2.40 -5.86
C PHE A 108 -7.61 2.18 -4.36
N HIS A 109 -6.36 2.34 -3.92
CA HIS A 109 -5.97 2.23 -2.52
C HIS A 109 -6.71 3.26 -1.65
N ALA A 110 -6.57 4.54 -1.97
CA ALA A 110 -7.18 5.62 -1.20
C ALA A 110 -8.71 5.61 -1.31
N GLY A 111 -9.24 5.22 -2.48
CA GLY A 111 -10.66 5.05 -2.71
C GLY A 111 -11.29 3.98 -1.83
N LEU A 112 -10.70 2.78 -1.76
CA LEU A 112 -11.21 1.73 -0.87
C LEU A 112 -11.10 2.11 0.60
N GLU A 113 -10.03 2.78 1.01
CA GLU A 113 -9.93 3.26 2.39
C GLU A 113 -11.01 4.29 2.73
N ALA A 114 -11.26 5.24 1.83
CA ALA A 114 -12.32 6.23 1.99
C ALA A 114 -13.71 5.57 2.04
N LEU A 115 -13.94 4.52 1.24
CA LEU A 115 -15.17 3.73 1.28
C LEU A 115 -15.34 3.00 2.61
N VAL A 116 -14.27 2.44 3.18
CA VAL A 116 -14.32 1.85 4.53
C VAL A 116 -14.67 2.90 5.57
N VAL A 117 -14.05 4.09 5.52
CA VAL A 117 -14.38 5.21 6.43
C VAL A 117 -15.86 5.58 6.33
N LEU A 118 -16.37 5.74 5.10
CA LEU A 118 -17.77 6.06 4.87
C LEU A 118 -18.71 4.96 5.37
N ALA A 119 -18.39 3.69 5.09
CA ALA A 119 -19.18 2.55 5.53
C ALA A 119 -19.26 2.50 7.06
N PHE A 120 -18.11 2.61 7.75
CA PHE A 120 -18.01 2.60 9.21
C PHE A 120 -18.78 3.74 9.88
N TYR A 121 -18.75 4.93 9.27
CA TYR A 121 -19.59 6.04 9.69
C TYR A 121 -21.09 5.72 9.57
N ARG A 122 -21.52 5.16 8.43
CA ARG A 122 -22.94 4.86 8.17
C ARG A 122 -23.52 3.77 9.07
N ILE A 123 -22.70 2.83 9.52
CA ILE A 123 -23.13 1.75 10.43
C ILE A 123 -22.99 2.13 11.92
N GLY A 124 -22.66 3.38 12.24
CA GLY A 124 -22.58 3.87 13.62
C GLY A 124 -21.32 3.48 14.39
N PHE A 125 -20.30 2.93 13.72
CA PHE A 125 -19.01 2.58 14.34
C PHE A 125 -18.02 3.75 14.39
N ALA A 126 -18.36 4.90 13.80
CA ALA A 126 -17.59 6.13 13.91
C ALA A 126 -18.53 7.32 14.16
N ASP A 127 -18.42 7.95 15.33
CA ASP A 127 -19.27 9.07 15.72
C ASP A 127 -18.58 10.40 15.38
N LEU A 128 -18.74 10.84 14.13
CA LEU A 128 -18.12 12.06 13.59
C LEU A 128 -19.20 13.07 13.19
N ASN A 129 -19.00 14.35 13.53
CA ASN A 129 -19.87 15.37 12.97
C ASN A 129 -19.69 15.44 11.43
N PRO A 130 -20.70 15.89 10.66
CA PRO A 130 -20.66 15.87 9.19
C PRO A 130 -19.46 16.62 8.59
N GLN A 131 -19.02 17.70 9.23
CA GLN A 131 -17.88 18.49 8.78
C GLN A 131 -16.55 17.74 8.95
N ALA A 132 -16.37 17.07 10.09
CA ALA A 132 -15.20 16.24 10.39
C ALA A 132 -15.16 15.01 9.50
N LEU A 133 -16.31 14.39 9.21
CA LEU A 133 -16.41 13.30 8.24
C LEU A 133 -15.98 13.76 6.84
N ASN A 134 -16.51 14.90 6.37
CA ASN A 134 -16.17 15.41 5.04
C ASN A 134 -14.67 15.72 4.93
N SER A 135 -14.11 16.37 5.95
CA SER A 135 -12.66 16.62 6.05
C SER A 135 -11.86 15.31 6.05
N LEU A 136 -12.25 14.32 6.85
CA LEU A 136 -11.60 13.02 6.91
C LEU A 136 -11.65 12.29 5.57
N LEU A 137 -12.80 12.25 4.89
CA LEU A 137 -12.94 11.61 3.59
C LEU A 137 -12.06 12.28 2.53
N MET A 138 -12.04 13.61 2.49
CA MET A 138 -11.18 14.36 1.56
C MET A 138 -9.70 14.10 1.83
N LEU A 139 -9.30 14.07 3.11
CA LEU A 139 -7.91 13.80 3.51
C LEU A 139 -7.52 12.35 3.22
N VAL A 140 -8.36 11.37 3.54
CA VAL A 140 -8.10 9.95 3.27
C VAL A 140 -8.04 9.69 1.76
N PHE A 141 -8.90 10.32 0.97
CA PHE A 141 -8.90 10.14 -0.48
C PHE A 141 -7.74 10.87 -1.16
N PHE A 142 -7.71 12.21 -1.10
CA PHE A 142 -6.69 13.00 -1.81
C PHE A 142 -5.31 12.91 -1.15
N GLY A 143 -5.26 13.01 0.17
CA GLY A 143 -4.02 12.82 0.93
C GLY A 143 -3.50 11.38 0.79
N GLY A 144 -4.40 10.39 0.78
CA GLY A 144 -4.06 8.99 0.55
C GLY A 144 -3.43 8.75 -0.83
N ILE A 145 -3.92 9.40 -1.90
CA ILE A 145 -3.31 9.31 -3.24
C ILE A 145 -1.87 9.81 -3.22
N VAL A 146 -1.62 11.00 -2.66
CA VAL A 146 -0.28 11.59 -2.59
C VAL A 146 0.64 10.73 -1.73
N HIS A 147 0.16 10.30 -0.57
CA HIS A 147 0.88 9.43 0.34
C HIS A 147 1.27 8.10 -0.32
N SER A 148 0.31 7.45 -0.97
CA SER A 148 0.50 6.21 -1.72
C SER A 148 1.52 6.39 -2.86
N PHE A 149 1.47 7.51 -3.56
CA PHE A 149 2.39 7.81 -4.64
C PHE A 149 3.85 7.91 -4.17
N VAL A 150 4.08 8.54 -3.01
CA VAL A 150 5.41 8.63 -2.39
C VAL A 150 5.87 7.26 -1.93
N ASP A 151 5.03 6.53 -1.18
CA ASP A 151 5.34 5.20 -0.66
C ASP A 151 5.67 4.20 -1.79
N PHE A 152 4.97 4.26 -2.92
CA PHE A 152 5.26 3.40 -4.06
C PHE A 152 6.65 3.66 -4.65
N ASN A 153 7.04 4.92 -4.79
CA ASN A 153 8.36 5.27 -5.32
C ASN A 153 9.48 4.84 -4.36
N LEU A 154 9.25 4.96 -3.04
CA LEU A 154 10.16 4.43 -2.03
C LEU A 154 10.25 2.89 -2.11
N ALA A 155 9.12 2.20 -2.23
CA ALA A 155 9.07 0.74 -2.39
C ALA A 155 9.79 0.28 -3.66
N PHE A 156 9.57 0.97 -4.77
CA PHE A 156 10.25 0.68 -6.04
C PHE A 156 11.77 0.89 -5.93
N GLY A 157 12.20 1.99 -5.31
CA GLY A 157 13.62 2.26 -5.04
C GLY A 157 14.25 1.18 -4.16
N LEU A 158 13.58 0.80 -3.07
CA LEU A 158 13.99 -0.29 -2.19
C LEU A 158 14.15 -1.60 -2.97
N CYS A 159 13.13 -1.98 -3.75
CA CYS A 159 13.17 -3.21 -4.56
C CYS A 159 14.29 -3.18 -5.60
N LYS A 160 14.61 -2.03 -6.21
CA LYS A 160 15.79 -1.92 -7.10
C LYS A 160 17.11 -2.18 -6.39
N VAL A 161 17.27 -1.67 -5.17
CA VAL A 161 18.48 -1.91 -4.36
C VAL A 161 18.55 -3.39 -3.97
N LEU A 162 17.45 -3.95 -3.46
CA LEU A 162 17.36 -5.36 -3.09
C LEU A 162 17.60 -6.29 -4.28
N ASN A 163 17.18 -5.89 -5.50
CA ASN A 163 17.36 -6.69 -6.71
C ASN A 163 18.84 -6.95 -7.06
N LYS A 164 19.78 -6.14 -6.52
CA LYS A 164 21.22 -6.36 -6.68
C LYS A 164 21.75 -7.53 -5.86
N ILE A 165 21.05 -7.88 -4.77
CA ILE A 165 21.44 -8.90 -3.80
C ILE A 165 20.58 -10.15 -4.00
N TYR A 166 19.29 -9.97 -4.26
CA TYR A 166 18.31 -11.03 -4.46
C TYR A 166 17.57 -10.82 -5.77
N THR A 167 17.41 -11.86 -6.58
CA THR A 167 16.64 -11.72 -7.82
C THR A 167 15.15 -11.56 -7.48
N ILE A 168 14.58 -10.42 -7.86
CA ILE A 168 13.15 -10.14 -7.70
C ILE A 168 12.43 -10.45 -9.03
N ASP A 169 11.33 -11.20 -8.95
CA ASP A 169 10.64 -11.80 -10.09
C ASP A 169 10.27 -10.79 -11.17
N VAL A 170 9.72 -9.62 -10.81
CA VAL A 170 9.29 -8.64 -11.82
C VAL A 170 10.46 -8.11 -12.67
N PHE A 171 11.63 -7.85 -12.06
CA PHE A 171 12.79 -7.35 -12.79
C PHE A 171 13.44 -8.46 -13.62
N LYS A 172 13.46 -9.69 -13.12
CA LYS A 172 13.89 -10.86 -13.89
C LYS A 172 13.01 -11.04 -15.13
N ASN A 173 11.70 -11.05 -14.94
CA ASN A 173 10.73 -11.26 -16.01
C ASN A 173 10.75 -10.11 -17.03
N SER A 174 11.03 -8.88 -16.60
CA SER A 174 11.20 -7.74 -17.50
C SER A 174 12.38 -7.94 -18.44
N LYS A 175 13.54 -8.33 -17.89
CA LYS A 175 14.74 -8.64 -18.68
C LYS A 175 14.51 -9.79 -19.67
N LEU A 176 13.85 -10.86 -19.23
CA LEU A 176 13.54 -12.00 -20.11
C LEU A 176 12.64 -11.57 -21.28
N LYS A 177 11.62 -10.74 -21.00
CA LYS A 177 10.72 -10.22 -22.03
C LYS A 177 11.46 -9.33 -23.02
N SER A 178 12.35 -8.44 -22.57
CA SER A 178 13.14 -7.58 -23.46
C SER A 178 14.14 -8.33 -24.34
N LEU A 179 14.53 -9.56 -23.96
CA LEU A 179 15.42 -10.41 -24.77
C LEU A 179 14.65 -11.23 -25.83
N ALA A 180 13.33 -11.34 -25.67
CA ALA A 180 12.45 -12.07 -26.58
C ALA A 180 11.78 -11.15 -27.63
N GLU A 181 11.90 -9.83 -27.47
CA GLU A 181 11.47 -8.78 -28.39
C GLU A 181 12.65 -8.33 -29.27
#